data_AF-A0A7C5G1A9-F1
#
_entry.id   AF-A0A7C5G1A9-F1
#
_cell.length_a   1.000
_cell.length_b   1.000
_cell.length_c   1.000
_cell.angle_alpha   90.00
_cell.angle_beta   90.00
_cell.angle_gamma   90.00
#
_symmetry.space_group_name_H-M   'P 1'
#
loop_
_entity.id
_entity.type
_entity.pdbx_description
1 polymer ?
#
loop_
_entity_poly.entity_id
_entity_poly.type
_entity_poly.pdbx_seq_one_letter_code
_entity_poly.pdbx_strand_id
1 'polypeptide(L)'
;MIETARAHEWLYGVLSNDATLNSYVSGRVYRRLAPQGATMPYVVFQFQGGHDVQAVGPYRVMSQLVCVVKAVGLATTYTTLKTIADRVDSLLQAASGTTTDGRVLSCVREIP
;
A
#
# COMPACT_ATOMS: atom_id res chain seq x y z
N MET A 1 -3.68 2.88 17.44
CA MET A 1 -2.28 2.40 17.39
C MET A 1 -1.54 3.22 16.34
N ILE A 2 -0.42 3.85 16.69
CA ILE A 2 0.23 4.88 15.86
C ILE A 2 0.98 4.26 14.67
N GLU A 3 1.54 3.07 14.86
CA GLU A 3 2.27 2.30 13.85
C GLU A 3 1.41 2.05 12.60
N THR A 4 0.15 1.65 12.79
CA THR A 4 -0.80 1.47 11.70
C THR A 4 -1.07 2.78 10.96
N ALA A 5 -1.18 3.91 11.66
CA ALA A 5 -1.42 5.20 11.01
C ALA A 5 -0.21 5.60 10.13
N ARG A 6 1.00 5.44 10.66
CA ARG A 6 2.26 5.76 9.96
C ARG A 6 2.54 4.84 8.78
N ALA A 7 2.29 3.55 8.92
CA ALA A 7 2.41 2.62 7.79
C ALA A 7 1.48 3.01 6.63
N HIS A 8 0.25 3.44 6.92
CA HIS A 8 -0.66 3.91 5.87
C HIS A 8 -0.26 5.25 5.26
N GLU A 9 0.28 6.17 6.06
CA GLU A 9 0.83 7.44 5.57
C GLU A 9 2.00 7.19 4.62
N TRP A 10 2.94 6.33 5.02
CA TRP A 10 4.05 5.91 4.18
C TRP A 10 3.56 5.22 2.90
N LEU A 11 2.64 4.27 3.01
CA LEU A 11 2.10 3.54 1.85
C LEU A 11 1.40 4.48 0.87
N TYR A 12 0.59 5.42 1.39
CA TYR A 12 -0.01 6.46 0.57
C TYR A 12 1.06 7.28 -0.14
N GLY A 13 2.06 7.77 0.59
CA GLY A 13 3.14 8.59 0.03
C GLY A 13 3.93 7.87 -1.06
N VAL A 14 4.29 6.60 -0.87
CA VAL A 14 5.00 5.81 -1.90
C VAL A 14 4.16 5.69 -3.17
N LEU A 15 2.86 5.37 -3.03
CA LEU A 15 1.97 5.17 -4.17
C LEU A 15 1.60 6.49 -4.86
N SER A 16 1.31 7.55 -4.10
CA SER A 16 0.87 8.83 -4.64
C SER A 16 2.01 9.68 -5.21
N ASN A 17 3.26 9.44 -4.81
CA ASN A 17 4.41 10.20 -5.30
C ASN A 17 5.06 9.57 -6.54
N ASP A 18 4.71 8.34 -6.91
CA ASP A 18 5.28 7.71 -8.09
C ASP A 18 4.68 8.29 -9.38
N ALA A 19 5.51 8.97 -10.17
CA ALA A 19 5.08 9.62 -11.41
C ALA A 19 4.54 8.61 -12.44
N THR A 20 5.14 7.42 -12.53
CA THR A 20 4.72 6.37 -13.47
C THR A 20 3.34 5.82 -13.10
N LEU A 21 3.12 5.45 -11.84
CA LEU A 21 1.82 5.01 -11.35
C LEU A 21 0.76 6.11 -11.53
N ASN A 22 1.10 7.36 -11.20
CA ASN A 22 0.22 8.50 -11.40
C ASN A 22 -0.17 8.72 -12.86
N SER A 23 0.71 8.40 -13.82
CA SER A 23 0.35 8.48 -15.25
C SER A 23 -0.73 7.47 -15.66
N TYR A 24 -0.78 6.32 -14.99
CA TYR A 24 -1.78 5.27 -15.29
C TYR A 24 -3.12 5.52 -14.60
N VAL A 25 -3.12 6.00 -13.36
CA VAL A 25 -4.35 6.20 -12.57
C VAL A 25 -4.78 7.66 -12.43
N SER A 26 -4.02 8.60 -13.01
CA SER A 26 -4.25 10.05 -12.88
C SER A 26 -4.30 10.53 -11.43
N GLY A 27 -3.38 10.04 -10.59
CA GLY A 27 -3.33 10.39 -9.16
C GLY A 27 -4.42 9.74 -8.29
N ARG A 28 -5.21 8.81 -8.84
CA ARG A 28 -6.31 8.16 -8.11
C ARG A 28 -5.82 7.00 -7.25
N VAL A 29 -5.32 7.34 -6.08
CA VAL A 29 -4.94 6.39 -5.02
C VAL A 29 -5.83 6.63 -3.81
N TYR A 30 -6.53 5.59 -3.36
CA TYR A 30 -7.48 5.69 -2.26
C TYR A 30 -7.16 4.72 -1.13
N ARG A 31 -7.41 5.18 0.10
CA ARG A 31 -7.36 4.34 1.29
C ARG A 31 -8.75 3.75 1.56
N ARG A 32 -8.82 2.43 1.77
CA ARG A 32 -10.03 1.63 2.06
C ARG A 32 -11.06 1.57 0.93
N LEU A 33 -11.52 2.72 0.43
CA LEU A 33 -12.62 2.80 -0.51
C LEU A 33 -12.42 3.98 -1.46
N ALA A 34 -12.65 3.76 -2.75
CA ALA A 34 -12.75 4.84 -3.73
C ALA A 34 -14.11 5.55 -3.63
N PRO A 35 -14.19 6.87 -3.83
CA PRO A 35 -15.45 7.59 -3.77
C PRO A 35 -16.44 7.07 -4.82
N GLN A 36 -17.74 7.23 -4.55
CA GLN A 36 -18.78 6.84 -5.51
C GLN A 36 -18.61 7.62 -6.82
N GLY A 37 -18.62 6.90 -7.94
CA GLY A 37 -18.40 7.50 -9.27
C GLY A 37 -16.94 7.79 -9.61
N ALA A 38 -15.96 7.32 -8.83
CA ALA A 38 -14.55 7.47 -9.17
C ALA A 38 -14.23 6.89 -10.56
N THR A 39 -13.59 7.71 -11.39
CA THR A 39 -13.15 7.29 -12.73
C THR A 39 -12.09 6.20 -12.63
N MET A 40 -12.28 5.12 -13.39
CA MET A 40 -11.34 4.01 -13.49
C MET A 40 -10.28 4.26 -14.58
N PRO A 41 -9.06 3.70 -14.45
CA PRO A 41 -8.59 2.86 -13.35
C PRO A 41 -8.10 3.67 -12.12
N TYR A 42 -8.12 3.03 -10.95
CA TYR A 42 -7.61 3.58 -9.69
C TYR A 42 -6.97 2.50 -8.82
N VAL A 43 -6.17 2.90 -7.83
CA VAL A 43 -5.57 2.00 -6.83
C VAL A 43 -6.27 2.16 -5.48
N VAL A 44 -6.57 1.03 -4.83
CA VAL A 44 -7.06 1.00 -3.45
C VAL A 44 -6.10 0.19 -2.59
N PHE A 45 -5.74 0.72 -1.43
CA PHE A 45 -5.06 -0.06 -0.40
C PHE A 45 -5.88 -0.10 0.90
N GLN A 46 -5.83 -1.23 1.59
CA GLN A 46 -6.53 -1.42 2.86
C GLN A 46 -5.78 -2.40 3.76
N PHE A 47 -5.88 -2.16 5.07
CA PHE A 47 -5.42 -3.10 6.09
C PHE A 47 -6.27 -4.37 6.07
N GLN A 48 -5.61 -5.53 6.01
CA GLN A 48 -6.25 -6.85 5.99
C GLN A 48 -6.06 -7.58 7.32
N GLY A 49 -4.92 -7.40 7.97
CA GLY A 49 -4.59 -8.06 9.22
C GLY A 49 -3.18 -7.72 9.68
N GLY A 50 -2.73 -8.31 10.78
CA GLY A 50 -1.41 -8.05 11.32
C GLY A 50 -1.29 -8.50 12.76
N HIS A 51 -0.06 -8.47 13.26
CA HIS A 51 0.23 -8.81 14.64
C HIS A 51 1.38 -7.96 15.17
N ASP A 52 1.43 -7.82 16.49
CA ASP A 52 2.55 -7.18 17.15
C ASP A 52 3.65 -8.21 17.41
N VAL A 53 4.89 -7.86 17.07
CA VAL A 53 6.07 -8.66 17.38
C VAL A 53 6.55 -8.25 18.76
N GLN A 54 6.48 -9.19 19.70
CA GLN A 54 6.89 -9.00 21.09
C GLN A 54 8.34 -9.45 21.29
N ALA A 55 9.06 -8.75 22.17
CA ALA A 55 10.35 -9.19 22.71
C ALA A 55 10.12 -10.13 23.90
N VAL A 56 11.15 -10.30 24.73
CA VAL A 56 11.01 -10.98 26.02
C VAL A 56 10.06 -10.19 26.91
N GLY A 57 8.99 -10.85 27.38
CA GLY A 57 7.98 -10.25 28.26
C GLY A 57 6.95 -9.37 27.51
N PRO A 58 6.38 -8.34 28.15
CA PRO A 58 5.29 -7.54 27.58
C PRO A 58 5.74 -6.45 26.59
N TYR A 59 7.04 -6.38 26.23
CA TYR A 59 7.58 -5.32 25.39
C TYR A 59 7.30 -5.57 23.91
N ARG A 60 6.68 -4.60 23.23
CA ARG A 60 6.46 -4.63 21.79
C ARG A 60 7.63 -3.99 21.05
N VAL A 61 8.16 -4.70 20.05
CA VAL A 61 9.28 -4.23 19.22
C VAL A 61 8.77 -3.52 17.97
N MET A 62 7.82 -4.14 17.27
CA MET A 62 7.24 -3.60 16.04
C MET A 62 5.86 -4.21 15.78
N SER A 63 5.09 -3.58 14.90
CA SER A 63 3.85 -4.16 14.36
C SER A 63 4.09 -4.64 12.94
N GLN A 64 3.77 -5.90 12.66
CA GLN A 64 3.77 -6.47 11.31
C GLN A 64 2.35 -6.35 10.75
N LEU A 65 2.20 -5.58 9.67
CA LEU A 65 0.91 -5.27 9.05
C LEU A 65 0.82 -5.93 7.68
N VAL A 66 -0.33 -6.55 7.41
CA VAL A 66 -0.71 -7.07 6.11
C VAL A 66 -1.72 -6.11 5.49
N CYS A 67 -1.35 -5.57 4.34
CA CYS A 67 -2.19 -4.67 3.55
C CYS A 67 -2.40 -5.26 2.16
N VAL A 68 -3.64 -5.24 1.68
CA VAL A 68 -3.92 -5.52 0.27
C VAL A 68 -3.88 -4.22 -0.51
N VAL A 69 -3.15 -4.22 -1.62
CA VAL A 69 -3.08 -3.13 -2.59
C VAL A 69 -3.56 -3.68 -3.93
N LYS A 70 -4.60 -3.07 -4.50
CA LYS A 70 -5.23 -3.56 -5.73
C LYS A 70 -5.47 -2.44 -6.73
N ALA A 71 -5.22 -2.73 -8.00
CA ALA A 71 -5.68 -1.93 -9.12
C ALA A 71 -7.12 -2.33 -9.46
N VAL A 72 -7.99 -1.35 -9.65
CA VAL A 72 -9.41 -1.56 -9.99
C VAL A 72 -9.71 -0.81 -11.28
N GLY A 73 -10.37 -1.49 -12.22
CA GLY A 73 -10.82 -0.89 -13.46
C GLY A 73 -11.80 -1.77 -14.21
N LEU A 74 -12.04 -1.43 -15.48
CA LEU A 74 -12.96 -2.16 -16.33
C LEU A 74 -12.38 -3.52 -16.72
N ALA A 75 -13.25 -4.53 -16.90
CA ALA A 75 -12.83 -5.87 -17.28
C ALA A 75 -12.08 -5.91 -18.62
N THR A 76 -12.35 -4.95 -19.52
CA THR A 76 -11.71 -4.83 -20.84
C THR A 76 -10.27 -4.33 -20.78
N THR A 77 -9.80 -3.81 -19.64
CA THR A 77 -8.47 -3.19 -19.51
C THR A 77 -7.49 -4.06 -18.71
N TYR A 78 -7.60 -5.38 -18.81
CA TYR A 78 -6.80 -6.32 -18.01
C TYR A 78 -5.29 -6.09 -18.16
N THR A 79 -4.79 -5.88 -19.38
CA THR A 79 -3.37 -5.59 -19.63
C THR A 79 -2.90 -4.33 -18.89
N THR A 80 -3.70 -3.25 -18.91
CA THR A 80 -3.42 -2.02 -18.16
C THR A 80 -3.43 -2.24 -16.66
N LEU A 81 -4.41 -2.99 -16.15
CA LEU A 81 -4.52 -3.31 -14.72
C LEU A 81 -3.33 -4.16 -14.25
N LYS A 82 -2.87 -5.10 -15.08
CA LYS A 82 -1.64 -5.85 -14.82
C LYS A 82 -0.43 -4.92 -14.75
N THR A 83 -0.25 -4.01 -15.71
CA THR A 83 0.86 -3.04 -15.68
C THR A 83 0.84 -2.18 -14.42
N ILE A 84 -0.34 -1.75 -13.97
CA ILE A 84 -0.50 -1.00 -12.71
C ILE A 84 -0.10 -1.88 -11.52
N ALA A 85 -0.58 -3.13 -11.47
CA ALA A 85 -0.23 -4.06 -10.39
C ALA A 85 1.27 -4.38 -10.34
N ASP A 86 1.91 -4.60 -11.49
CA ASP A 86 3.36 -4.83 -11.59
C ASP A 86 4.15 -3.60 -11.11
N ARG A 87 3.67 -2.38 -11.43
CA ARG A 87 4.29 -1.15 -10.92
C ARG A 87 4.15 -1.03 -9.41
N VAL A 88 2.98 -1.35 -8.86
CA VAL A 88 2.75 -1.37 -7.40
C VAL A 88 3.68 -2.38 -6.73
N ASP A 89 3.81 -3.60 -7.27
CA ASP A 89 4.72 -4.62 -6.75
C ASP A 89 6.17 -4.12 -6.77
N SER A 90 6.63 -3.53 -7.88
CA SER A 90 7.97 -2.95 -8.01
C SER A 90 8.26 -1.80 -7.03
N LEU A 91 7.24 -1.03 -6.62
CA LEU A 91 7.41 0.08 -5.67
C LEU A 91 7.46 -0.40 -4.23
N LEU A 92 6.77 -1.51 -3.92
CA LEU A 92 6.57 -1.96 -2.55
C LEU A 92 7.47 -3.12 -2.16
N GLN A 93 7.84 -3.99 -3.11
CA GLN A 93 8.67 -5.15 -2.85
C GLN A 93 10.08 -4.71 -2.42
N ALA A 94 10.49 -5.16 -1.24
CA ALA A 94 11.74 -4.78 -0.57
C ALA A 94 11.88 -3.28 -0.26
N ALA A 95 10.80 -2.51 -0.32
CA ALA A 95 10.81 -1.10 0.03
C ALA A 95 10.90 -0.91 1.56
N SER A 96 11.47 0.21 1.97
CA SER A 96 11.52 0.66 3.36
C SER A 96 11.42 2.18 3.39
N GLY A 97 11.20 2.76 4.57
CA GLY A 97 11.19 4.21 4.67
C GLY A 97 10.96 4.72 6.09
N THR A 98 11.05 6.03 6.22
CA THR A 98 10.85 6.74 7.48
C THR A 98 9.58 7.59 7.39
N THR A 99 8.89 7.70 8.52
CA THR A 99 7.81 8.66 8.76
C THR A 99 8.24 9.60 9.88
N THR A 100 7.46 10.64 10.16
CA THR A 100 7.80 11.69 11.15
C THR A 100 8.25 11.15 12.51
N ASP A 101 7.62 10.09 13.00
CA ASP A 101 7.85 9.48 14.31
C ASP A 101 7.91 7.94 14.24
N GLY A 102 8.30 7.40 13.08
CA GLY A 102 8.30 5.95 12.86
C GLY A 102 9.15 5.50 11.69
N ARG A 103 9.32 4.18 11.56
CA ARG A 103 10.07 3.57 10.46
C ARG A 103 9.34 2.34 9.94
N VAL A 104 9.18 2.27 8.63
CA VAL A 104 8.83 1.06 7.92
C VAL A 104 10.13 0.32 7.64
N LEU A 105 10.33 -0.81 8.34
CA LEU A 105 11.56 -1.60 8.26
C LEU A 105 11.69 -2.31 6.92
N SER A 106 10.63 -2.99 6.49
CA SER A 106 10.53 -3.65 5.20
C SER A 106 9.07 -3.78 4.78
N CYS A 107 8.84 -3.78 3.48
CA CYS A 107 7.60 -4.12 2.84
C CYS A 107 7.87 -5.24 1.84
N VAL A 108 7.14 -6.35 1.96
CA VAL A 108 7.33 -7.53 1.12
C VAL A 108 5.97 -8.14 0.80
N ARG A 109 5.87 -8.78 -0.38
CA ARG A 109 4.70 -9.54 -0.78
C ARG A 109 4.55 -10.78 0.10
N GLU A 110 3.35 -10.98 0.66
CA GLU A 110 3.06 -12.11 1.55
C GLU A 110 2.87 -13.41 0.75
N ILE A 111 2.03 -13.39 -0.29
CA ILE A 111 1.64 -14.57 -1.09
C ILE A 111 1.39 -14.13 -2.55
N PRO A 112 1.71 -14.97 -3.57
CA PRO A 112 1.36 -14.71 -4.97
C PRO A 112 -0.14 -14.75 -5.27
#